data_AF-A0A0B8QLI7-F1
#
_entry.id   AF-A0A0B8QLI7-F1
#
_cell.length_a   1.000
_cell.length_b   1.000
_cell.length_c   1.000
_cell.angle_alpha   90.00
_cell.angle_beta   90.00
_cell.angle_gamma   90.00
#
_symmetry.space_group_name_H-M   'P 1'
#
loop_
_entity.id
_entity.type
_entity.pdbx_description
1 polymer ?
#
loop_
_entity_poly.entity_id
_entity_poly.type
_entity_poly.pdbx_seq_one_letter_code
_entity_poly.pdbx_strand_id
1 'polypeptide(L)' 'MFVVTEQNIVERRSVQVLYADNQAAFVQGAISADEMLISNGLHRVVPGQRVQPKLD' A
#
# COMPACT_ATOMS: atom_id res chain seq x y z
N MET A 1 -0.62 2.18 5.22
CA MET A 1 -0.70 1.70 3.82
C MET A 1 0.02 0.38 3.69
N PHE A 2 -0.33 -0.41 2.67
CA PHE A 2 0.37 -1.64 2.34
C PHE A 2 1.13 -1.47 1.02
N VAL A 3 2.40 -1.87 1.04
CA VAL A 3 3.29 -1.87 -0.12
C VAL A 3 3.72 -3.30 -0.41
N VAL A 4 4.04 -3.59 -1.67
CA VAL A 4 4.60 -4.88 -2.08
C VAL A 4 6.06 -4.66 -2.46
N THR A 5 6.97 -5.36 -1.79
CA THR A 5 8.41 -5.30 -2.11
C THR A 5 8.74 -6.02 -3.40
N GLU A 6 9.96 -5.84 -3.91
CA GLU A 6 10.46 -6.56 -5.08
C GLU A 6 10.41 -8.09 -4.94
N GLN A 7 10.48 -8.62 -3.72
CA GLN A 7 10.37 -10.06 -3.42
C GLN A 7 8.91 -10.55 -3.30
N ASN A 8 7.95 -9.69 -3.66
CA ASN A 8 6.52 -9.85 -3.53
C ASN A 8 6.04 -10.07 -2.10
N ILE A 9 6.69 -9.40 -1.12
CA ILE A 9 6.29 -9.45 0.28
C ILE A 9 5.50 -8.20 0.64
N VAL A 10 4.42 -8.39 1.40
CA VAL A 10 3.59 -7.29 1.89
C VAL A 10 4.25 -6.62 3.09
N GLU A 11 4.44 -5.31 3.04
CA GLU A 11 4.88 -4.50 4.18
C GLU A 11 3.82 -3.45 4.56
N ARG A 12 3.70 -3.15 5.86
CA ARG A 12 2.84 -2.08 6.36
C ARG A 12 3.67 -0.83 6.59
N ARG A 13 3.37 0.24 5.84
CA ARG A 13 3.92 1.58 6.03
C ARG A 13 2.96 2.44 6.84
N SER A 14 3.46 3.09 7.88
CA SER A 14 2.70 4.11 8.60
C SER A 14 2.73 5.42 7.83
N VAL A 15 1.58 6.07 7.70
CA VAL A 15 1.43 7.39 7.06
C VAL A 15 0.47 8.24 7.87
N GLN A 16 0.66 9.55 7.81
CA GLN A 16 -0.28 10.54 8.28
C GLN A 16 -1.19 10.96 7.14
N VAL A 17 -2.51 11.00 7.36
CA VAL A 17 -3.45 11.61 6.43
C VAL A 17 -3.47 13.11 6.67
N LEU A 18 -3.19 13.89 5.63
CA LEU A 18 -3.23 15.36 5.66
C LEU A 18 -4.61 15.89 5.25
N TYR A 19 -5.21 15.27 4.23
CA TYR A 19 -6.54 15.59 3.72
C TYR A 19 -7.13 14.34 3.06
N ALA A 20 -8.44 14.17 3.12
CA ALA A 20 -9.13 13.11 2.40
C ALA A 20 -10.54 13.56 2.02
N ASP A 21 -10.97 13.13 0.83
CA ASP A 21 -12.34 13.25 0.35
C ASP A 21 -12.83 11.91 -0.23
N ASN A 22 -13.94 11.95 -0.96
CA ASN A 22 -14.55 10.74 -1.55
C ASN A 22 -13.78 10.19 -2.76
N GLN A 23 -12.75 10.87 -3.25
CA GLN A 23 -11.96 10.49 -4.43
C GLN A 23 -10.52 10.16 -4.09
N ALA A 24 -9.90 10.91 -3.17
CA ALA A 24 -8.49 10.79 -2.86
C ALA A 24 -8.16 11.09 -1.40
N ALA A 25 -7.02 10.56 -0.96
CA ALA A 25 -6.39 10.92 0.29
C ALA A 25 -4.95 11.39 0.04
N PHE A 26 -4.62 12.55 0.57
CA PHE A 26 -3.28 13.11 0.57
C PHE A 26 -2.60 12.71 1.87
N VAL A 27 -1.45 12.04 1.75
CA VAL A 27 -0.76 11.46 2.89
C VAL A 27 0.71 11.89 2.90
N GLN A 28 1.31 11.87 4.10
CA GLN A 28 2.73 12.08 4.31
C GLN A 28 3.29 10.92 5.13
N GLY A 29 4.46 10.40 4.76
CA GLY A 29 5.10 9.32 5.50
C GLY A 29 6.20 8.63 4.71
N ALA A 30 6.68 7.51 5.25
CA ALA A 30 7.70 6.68 4.62
C ALA A 30 7.09 5.81 3.50
N ILE A 31 6.65 6.48 2.44
CA ILE A 31 6.17 5.88 1.19
C ILE A 31 6.80 6.64 0.02
N SER A 32 7.04 5.95 -1.09
CA SER A 32 7.62 6.56 -2.29
C SER A 32 6.75 6.32 -3.52
N ALA A 33 6.87 7.19 -4.52
CA ALA A 33 6.05 7.17 -5.74
C ALA A 33 6.36 5.97 -6.66
N ASP A 34 7.51 5.35 -6.49
CA ASP A 34 7.96 4.15 -7.20
C ASP A 34 7.58 2.84 -6.48
N GLU A 35 6.96 2.91 -5.30
CA GLU A 35 6.48 1.72 -4.59
C GLU A 35 5.13 1.24 -5.12
N MET A 36 4.96 -0.09 -5.20
CA MET A 36 3.68 -0.70 -5.56
C MET A 36 2.73 -0.75 -4.36
N LEU A 37 1.63 -0.01 -4.44
CA LEU A 37 0.60 0.05 -3.41
C LEU A 37 -0.49 -1.00 -3.63
N ILE A 38 -1.01 -1.58 -2.55
CA ILE A 38 -2.20 -2.42 -2.59
C ILE A 38 -3.44 -1.53 -2.46
N SER A 39 -4.16 -1.32 -3.56
CA SER A 39 -5.41 -0.55 -3.59
C SER A 39 -6.66 -1.41 -3.33
N ASN A 40 -6.61 -2.70 -3.70
CA ASN A 40 -7.73 -3.62 -3.64
C ASN A 40 -7.40 -4.89 -2.85
N GLY A 41 -8.42 -5.51 -2.25
CA GLY A 41 -8.25 -6.80 -1.54
C GLY A 41 -7.55 -6.71 -0.18
N LEU A 42 -7.52 -5.50 0.44
CA LEU A 42 -6.85 -5.25 1.72
C LEU A 42 -7.30 -6.18 2.87
N HIS A 43 -8.52 -6.72 2.83
CA HIS A 43 -9.03 -7.67 3.84
C HIS A 43 -8.44 -9.08 3.73
N ARG A 44 -7.61 -9.36 2.72
CA ARG A 44 -7.01 -10.68 2.43
C ARG A 44 -5.49 -10.71 2.62
N VAL A 45 -4.89 -9.61 3.05
CA VAL A 45 -3.44 -9.45 3.15
C VAL A 45 -3.02 -9.06 4.56
N VAL A 46 -1.88 -9.59 4.99
CA VAL A 46 -1.21 -9.24 6.24
C VAL A 46 0.29 -8.98 5.99
N PRO A 47 0.98 -8.20 6.84
CA PRO A 47 2.43 -8.01 6.71
C PRO A 47 3.18 -9.34 6.71
N GLY A 48 4.22 -9.45 5.88
CA GLY A 48 5.03 -10.67 5.73
C GLY A 48 4.42 -11.71 4.78
N GLN A 49 3.17 -11.53 4.34
CA GLN A 49 2.55 -12.42 3.36
C GLN A 49 3.20 -12.24 1.98
N ARG A 50 3.54 -13.35 1.33
CA ARG A 50 3.89 -13.34 -0.10
C ARG A 50 2.63 -13.26 -0.94
N VAL A 51 2.63 -12.38 -1.93
CA VAL A 51 1.50 -12.18 -2.86
C VAL A 51 1.94 -12.36 -4.30
N GLN A 52 0.99 -12.46 -5.22
CA GLN A 52 1.23 -12.29 -6.65
C GLN A 52 0.41 -11.07 -7.07
N PRO A 53 1.02 -9.89 -7.26
CA PRO A 53 0.28 -8.71 -7.67
C PRO A 53 -0.29 -8.92 -9.07
N LYS A 54 -1.53 -8.48 -9.28
CA LYS A 54 -2.13 -8.38 -10.61
C LYS A 54 -2.14 -6.91 -10.97
N LEU A 55 -1.38 -6.55 -12.00
CA LEU A 55 -1.47 -5.24 -12.63
C LEU A 55 -2.70 -5.30 -13.54
N ASP A 56 -3.66 -4.42 -13.30
CA ASP A 56 -4.84 -4.25 -14.15
C ASP A 56 -4.53 -3.34 -15.35
#